data_AF-A0A3E2GRD7-F1
#
_entry.id   AF-A0A3E2GRD7-F1
#
_cell.length_a   1.000
_cell.length_b   1.000
_cell.length_c   1.000
_cell.angle_alpha   90.00
_cell.angle_beta   90.00
_cell.angle_gamma   90.00
#
_symmetry.space_group_name_H-M   'P 1'
#
loop_
_entity.id
_entity.type
_entity.pdbx_description
1 polymer ?
#
loop_
_entity_poly.entity_id
_entity_poly.type
_entity_poly.pdbx_seq_one_letter_code
_entity_poly.pdbx_strand_id
1 'polypeptide(L)'
;MNDETAKDVPQSKRDEIVREVMGVLDHNGNGQVTMGEWMVFCTRGNGKGSKGVLPDFGTGPGHHWDLETEYEIHHWEKYHDENTKVEDLIHPEDIEHFRKHDELEAEAEAQANLDMMSIVEQNIPEKFRRN
;
A
#
# COMPACT_ATOMS: atom_id res chain seq x y z
N MET A 1 5.30 -6.65 -5.13
CA MET A 1 4.11 -5.80 -4.89
C MET A 1 4.50 -4.42 -5.38
N ASN A 2 3.92 -3.94 -6.47
CA ASN A 2 4.12 -2.55 -6.91
C ASN A 2 3.10 -1.74 -6.13
N ASP A 3 3.56 -0.98 -5.15
CA ASP A 3 2.73 -0.02 -4.42
C ASP A 3 2.64 1.27 -5.26
N GLU A 4 1.45 1.53 -5.80
CA GLU A 4 1.18 2.71 -6.64
C GLU A 4 1.24 4.01 -5.83
N THR A 5 1.02 3.97 -4.51
CA THR A 5 1.09 5.17 -3.65
C THR A 5 2.53 5.68 -3.49
N ALA A 6 3.51 4.78 -3.60
CA ALA A 6 4.93 5.09 -3.52
C ALA A 6 5.62 5.22 -4.89
N LYS A 7 4.86 5.22 -6.00
CA LYS A 7 5.42 5.21 -7.38
C LYS A 7 6.30 6.42 -7.67
N ASP A 8 5.96 7.57 -7.11
CA ASP A 8 6.67 8.84 -7.32
C ASP A 8 7.85 9.03 -6.37
N VAL A 9 8.08 8.12 -5.42
CA VAL A 9 9.22 8.17 -4.51
C VAL A 9 10.48 7.71 -5.26
N PRO A 10 11.46 8.61 -5.54
CA PRO A 10 12.63 8.27 -6.33
C PRO A 10 13.53 7.30 -5.57
N GLN A 11 14.28 6.46 -6.30
CA GLN A 11 15.18 5.48 -5.70
C GLN A 11 16.16 6.11 -4.70
N SER A 12 16.69 7.30 -5.01
CA SER A 12 17.58 8.02 -4.10
C SER A 12 16.96 8.33 -2.73
N LYS A 13 15.65 8.63 -2.70
CA LYS A 13 14.92 8.86 -1.45
C LYS A 13 14.67 7.55 -0.72
N ARG A 14 14.36 6.47 -1.43
CA ARG A 14 14.25 5.12 -0.85
C ARG A 14 15.56 4.72 -0.18
N ASP A 15 16.69 4.92 -0.85
CA ASP A 15 18.02 4.61 -0.32
C ASP A 15 18.39 5.47 0.89
N GLU A 16 17.99 6.75 0.89
CA GLU A 16 18.12 7.64 2.05
C GLU A 16 17.32 7.10 3.24
N ILE A 17 16.05 6.75 3.05
CA ILE A 17 15.18 6.22 4.10
C ILE A 17 15.77 4.93 4.67
N VAL A 18 16.20 3.99 3.83
CA VAL A 18 16.83 2.74 4.29
C VAL A 18 18.06 3.04 5.14
N ARG A 19 18.91 3.97 4.71
CA ARG A 19 20.12 4.35 5.46
C ARG A 19 19.80 4.96 6.82
N GLU A 20 18.83 5.85 6.89
CA GLU A 20 18.40 6.48 8.15
C GLU A 20 17.76 5.45 9.11
N VAL A 21 16.91 4.57 8.59
CA VAL A 21 16.29 3.48 9.37
C VAL A 21 17.34 2.53 9.91
N MET A 22 18.28 2.08 9.07
CA MET A 22 19.37 1.20 9.49
C MET A 22 20.31 1.91 10.48
N GLY A 23 20.58 3.21 10.31
CA GLY A 23 21.38 3.98 11.26
C GLY A 23 20.76 4.09 12.66
N VAL A 24 19.44 3.92 12.77
CA VAL A 24 18.72 3.91 14.04
C VAL A 24 18.58 2.50 14.63
N LEU A 25 18.46 1.47 13.79
CA LEU A 25 18.16 0.11 14.22
C LEU A 25 19.40 -0.79 14.33
N ASP A 26 20.30 -0.74 13.36
CA ASP A 26 21.47 -1.62 13.28
C ASP A 26 22.67 -0.99 13.98
N HIS A 27 22.79 -1.26 15.28
CA HIS A 27 23.82 -0.68 16.13
C HIS A 27 25.21 -1.28 15.85
N ASN A 28 25.25 -2.49 15.29
CA ASN A 28 26.50 -3.21 15.04
C ASN A 28 27.01 -3.02 13.59
N GLY A 29 26.17 -2.51 12.69
CA GLY A 29 26.51 -2.14 11.31
C GLY A 29 26.71 -3.32 10.37
N ASN A 30 26.12 -4.49 10.67
CA ASN A 30 26.24 -5.69 9.84
C ASN A 30 25.17 -5.78 8.74
N GLY A 31 24.28 -4.80 8.64
CA GLY A 31 23.19 -4.78 7.67
C GLY A 31 21.96 -5.60 8.09
N GLN A 32 21.87 -6.03 9.34
CA GLN A 32 20.76 -6.81 9.87
C GLN A 32 20.26 -6.23 11.19
N VAL A 33 18.94 -6.23 11.39
CA VAL A 33 18.33 -5.82 12.67
C VAL A 33 18.01 -7.07 13.47
N THR A 34 18.73 -7.30 14.56
CA THR A 34 18.45 -8.39 15.48
C THR A 34 17.23 -8.11 16.36
N MET A 35 16.64 -9.15 16.96
CA MET A 35 15.57 -8.97 17.95
C MET A 35 15.99 -8.06 19.11
N GLY A 36 17.25 -8.15 19.56
CA GLY A 36 17.78 -7.32 20.64
C GLY A 36 17.81 -5.84 20.27
N GLU A 37 18.33 -5.52 19.09
CA GLU A 37 18.34 -4.17 18.53
C GLU A 37 16.93 -3.61 18.34
N TRP A 38 16.03 -4.42 17.78
CA TRP A 38 14.61 -4.08 17.65
C TRP A 38 13.98 -3.75 19.01
N MET A 39 14.18 -4.59 20.02
CA MET A 39 13.65 -4.34 21.36
C MET A 39 14.24 -3.08 22.00
N VAL A 40 15.51 -2.79 21.75
CA VAL A 40 16.13 -1.54 22.21
C VAL A 40 15.44 -0.34 21.58
N PHE A 41 15.22 -0.35 20.27
CA PHE A 41 14.47 0.69 19.57
C PHE A 41 13.05 0.88 20.13
N CYS A 42 12.30 -0.21 20.34
CA CYS A 42 10.94 -0.16 20.87
C CYS A 42 10.86 0.31 22.33
N THR A 43 11.87 0.07 23.16
CA THR A 43 11.80 0.35 24.61
C THR A 43 12.55 1.61 25.04
N ARG A 44 13.64 1.94 24.36
CA ARG A 44 14.50 3.09 24.66
C ARG A 44 14.32 4.24 23.66
N GLY A 45 13.80 3.95 22.46
CA GLY A 45 13.67 4.92 21.38
C GLY A 45 15.00 5.23 20.68
N ASN A 46 14.94 6.09 19.68
CA ASN A 46 16.06 6.46 18.82
C ASN A 46 16.82 7.72 19.27
N GLY A 47 16.56 8.21 20.49
CA GLY A 47 17.15 9.45 21.03
C GLY A 47 16.65 10.75 20.37
N LYS A 48 15.71 10.69 19.42
CA LYS A 48 15.14 11.85 18.69
C LYS A 48 13.60 11.88 18.73
N GLY A 49 12.93 11.03 19.50
CA GLY A 49 11.47 10.98 19.57
C GLY A 49 10.90 9.87 20.46
N SER A 50 9.64 9.52 20.19
CA SER A 50 8.86 8.48 20.88
C SER A 50 9.48 7.10 20.71
N LYS A 51 9.38 6.28 21.76
CA LYS A 51 9.89 4.89 21.77
C LYS A 51 9.25 4.08 20.64
N GLY A 52 10.06 3.39 19.83
CA GLY A 52 9.58 2.57 18.73
C GLY A 52 9.01 3.31 17.51
N VAL A 53 9.22 4.64 17.41
CA VAL A 53 8.67 5.44 16.31
C VAL A 53 9.80 5.93 15.40
N LEU A 54 9.66 5.66 14.10
CA LEU A 54 10.53 6.21 13.07
C LEU A 54 10.12 7.67 12.75
N PRO A 55 11.06 8.52 12.30
CA PRO A 55 10.68 9.85 11.83
C PRO A 55 9.77 9.74 10.60
N ASP A 56 8.90 10.73 10.42
CA ASP A 56 8.18 10.91 9.16
C ASP A 56 9.18 11.32 8.07
N PHE A 57 9.18 10.59 6.95
CA PHE A 57 10.06 10.82 5.81
C PHE A 57 9.41 11.67 4.72
N GLY A 58 8.16 12.10 4.91
CA GLY A 58 7.42 12.97 4.00
C GLY A 58 7.05 12.31 2.67
N THR A 59 6.93 10.98 2.65
CA THR A 59 6.56 10.20 1.47
C THR A 59 5.05 9.99 1.33
N GLY A 60 4.27 10.58 2.24
CA GLY A 60 2.83 10.30 2.37
C GLY A 60 2.55 9.08 3.24
N PRO A 61 1.27 8.70 3.40
CA PRO A 61 0.87 7.57 4.23
C PRO A 61 1.47 6.25 3.71
N GLY A 62 1.56 6.07 2.38
CA GLY A 62 1.93 4.79 1.78
C GLY A 62 0.79 3.78 1.82
N HIS A 63 1.05 2.55 1.35
CA HIS A 63 0.08 1.44 1.38
C HIS A 63 0.54 0.36 2.38
N HIS A 64 -0.23 0.15 3.46
CA HIS A 64 -0.02 -0.81 4.55
C HIS A 64 -1.01 -2.00 4.55
N TRP A 65 -2.21 -1.83 4.00
CA TRP A 65 -3.32 -2.79 4.04
C TRP A 65 -3.88 -3.02 2.64
N ASP A 66 -5.13 -3.43 2.50
CA ASP A 66 -5.83 -3.39 1.21
C ASP A 66 -6.46 -2.01 0.97
N LEU A 67 -6.91 -1.79 -0.27
CA LEU A 67 -7.50 -0.53 -0.73
C LEU A 67 -8.61 -0.02 0.21
N GLU A 68 -9.53 -0.90 0.62
CA GLU A 68 -10.68 -0.55 1.47
C GLU A 68 -10.23 -0.18 2.88
N THR A 69 -9.41 -1.02 3.51
CA THR A 69 -8.93 -0.78 4.87
C THR A 69 -8.11 0.51 4.95
N GLU A 70 -7.32 0.83 3.93
CA GLU A 70 -6.56 2.07 3.89
C GLU A 70 -7.43 3.30 3.73
N TYR A 71 -8.40 3.25 2.81
CA TYR A 71 -9.38 4.31 2.66
C TYR A 71 -10.11 4.56 3.97
N GLU A 72 -10.51 3.50 4.68
CA GLU A 72 -11.17 3.59 5.98
C GLU A 72 -10.31 4.34 7.01
N ILE A 73 -9.08 3.89 7.25
CA ILE A 73 -8.24 4.42 8.34
C ILE A 73 -7.57 5.75 8.02
N HIS A 74 -7.26 6.03 6.75
CA HIS A 74 -6.52 7.24 6.36
C HIS A 74 -7.42 8.38 5.91
N HIS A 75 -8.63 8.07 5.44
CA HIS A 75 -9.54 9.06 4.89
C HIS A 75 -10.90 9.05 5.57
N TRP A 76 -11.62 7.91 5.55
CA TRP A 76 -12.98 7.83 6.09
C TRP A 76 -13.05 8.29 7.54
N GLU A 77 -12.31 7.67 8.46
CA GLU A 77 -12.37 8.03 9.89
C GLU A 77 -11.99 9.50 10.18
N LYS A 78 -11.28 10.16 9.25
CA LYS A 78 -10.82 11.54 9.41
C LYS A 78 -11.82 12.57 8.89
N TYR A 79 -12.52 12.26 7.81
CA TYR A 79 -13.38 13.21 7.09
C TYR A 79 -14.86 12.84 7.09
N HIS A 80 -15.18 11.60 7.44
CA HIS A 80 -16.49 11.01 7.39
C HIS A 80 -16.82 10.27 8.70
N ASP A 81 -18.10 10.07 8.95
CA ASP A 81 -18.60 9.32 10.09
C ASP A 81 -19.94 8.65 9.77
N GLU A 82 -20.60 8.07 10.79
CA GLU A 82 -21.89 7.40 10.64
C GLU A 82 -23.03 8.29 10.12
N ASN A 83 -22.88 9.61 10.17
CA ASN A 83 -23.84 10.60 9.69
C ASN A 83 -23.50 11.14 8.29
N THR A 84 -22.35 10.76 7.72
CA THR A 84 -21.94 11.11 6.36
C THR A 84 -22.97 10.61 5.37
N LYS A 85 -23.40 11.49 4.47
CA LYS A 85 -24.30 11.14 3.37
C LYS A 85 -23.53 10.94 2.09
N VAL A 86 -24.18 10.31 1.11
CA VAL A 86 -23.59 10.08 -0.21
C VAL A 86 -23.18 11.40 -0.87
N GLU A 87 -23.93 12.48 -0.64
CA GLU A 87 -23.61 13.80 -1.18
C GLU A 87 -22.36 14.44 -0.56
N ASP A 88 -21.88 13.94 0.58
CA ASP A 88 -20.68 14.43 1.26
C ASP A 88 -19.40 13.71 0.76
N LEU A 89 -19.54 12.62 0.01
CA LEU A 89 -18.45 11.79 -0.55
C LEU A 89 -17.85 12.42 -1.82
N ILE A 90 -17.30 13.62 -1.66
CA ILE A 90 -16.83 14.46 -2.78
C ILE A 90 -15.36 14.84 -2.67
N HIS A 91 -14.62 14.33 -1.68
CA HIS A 91 -13.18 14.55 -1.64
C HIS A 91 -12.53 13.85 -2.84
N PRO A 92 -11.42 14.40 -3.37
CA PRO A 92 -10.68 13.74 -4.45
C PRO A 92 -10.36 12.27 -4.15
N GLU A 93 -10.03 11.96 -2.89
CA GLU A 93 -9.75 10.61 -2.39
C GLU A 93 -11.00 9.71 -2.40
N ASP A 94 -12.19 10.23 -2.06
CA ASP A 94 -13.47 9.50 -2.16
C ASP A 94 -13.72 9.08 -3.62
N ILE A 95 -13.59 10.05 -4.53
CA ILE A 95 -13.85 9.85 -5.96
C ILE A 95 -12.87 8.85 -6.55
N GLU A 96 -11.59 8.94 -6.21
CA GLU A 96 -10.57 8.00 -6.69
C GLU A 96 -10.79 6.60 -6.15
N HIS A 97 -11.13 6.47 -4.86
CA HIS A 97 -11.43 5.19 -4.23
C HIS A 97 -12.59 4.48 -4.94
N PHE A 98 -13.74 5.14 -5.10
CA PHE A 98 -14.90 4.54 -5.78
C PHE A 98 -14.64 4.23 -7.24
N ARG A 99 -13.97 5.14 -7.96
CA ARG A 99 -13.55 4.89 -9.35
C ARG A 99 -12.70 3.63 -9.44
N LYS A 100 -11.82 3.38 -8.47
CA LYS A 100 -10.99 2.17 -8.45
C LYS A 100 -11.79 0.92 -8.09
N HIS A 101 -12.74 1.05 -7.18
CA HIS A 101 -13.64 -0.05 -6.83
C HIS A 101 -14.48 -0.50 -8.04
N ASP A 102 -15.04 0.45 -8.79
CA ASP A 102 -15.80 0.19 -10.02
C ASP A 102 -14.95 -0.54 -11.08
N GLU A 103 -13.68 -0.13 -11.24
CA GLU A 103 -12.75 -0.83 -12.16
C GLU A 103 -12.51 -2.28 -11.74
N LEU A 104 -12.25 -2.51 -10.45
CA LEU A 104 -11.95 -3.85 -9.92
C LEU A 104 -13.19 -4.76 -9.98
N GLU A 105 -14.38 -4.20 -9.75
CA GLU A 105 -15.64 -4.93 -9.90
C GLU A 105 -15.87 -5.32 -11.36
N ALA A 106 -15.69 -4.38 -12.30
CA ALA A 106 -15.81 -4.68 -13.73
C ALA A 106 -14.78 -5.72 -14.22
N GLU A 107 -13.55 -5.66 -13.73
CA GLU A 107 -12.51 -6.67 -14.00
C GLU A 107 -12.91 -8.04 -13.43
N ALA A 108 -13.43 -8.07 -12.20
CA ALA A 108 -13.87 -9.30 -11.55
C ALA A 108 -15.08 -9.92 -12.26
N GLU A 109 -16.06 -9.12 -12.70
CA GLU A 109 -17.18 -9.58 -13.51
C GLU A 109 -16.72 -10.13 -14.86
N ALA A 110 -15.80 -9.44 -15.53
CA ALA A 110 -15.22 -9.91 -16.78
C ALA A 110 -14.52 -11.25 -16.60
N GLN A 111 -13.75 -11.42 -15.53
CA GLN A 111 -13.09 -12.68 -15.20
C GLN A 111 -14.09 -13.78 -14.87
N ALA A 112 -15.12 -13.50 -14.07
CA ALA A 112 -16.16 -14.47 -13.73
C ALA A 112 -16.90 -14.96 -14.98
N ASN A 113 -17.16 -14.08 -15.95
CA ASN A 113 -17.74 -14.45 -17.23
C ASN A 113 -16.83 -15.41 -18.03
N LEU A 114 -15.51 -15.21 -17.99
CA LEU A 114 -14.54 -16.11 -18.62
C LEU A 114 -14.47 -17.46 -17.91
N ASP A 115 -14.54 -17.48 -16.58
CA ASP A 115 -14.49 -18.70 -15.77
C ASP A 115 -15.72 -19.61 -16.01
N MET A 116 -16.84 -19.02 -16.40
CA MET A 116 -18.05 -19.75 -16.80
C MET A 116 -17.95 -20.40 -18.19
N MET A 117 -16.97 -20.01 -19.02
CA MET A 117 -16.74 -20.60 -20.33
C MET A 117 -15.97 -21.92 -20.20
N SER A 118 -16.36 -22.93 -20.97
CA SER A 118 -15.62 -24.19 -21.02
C SER A 118 -14.24 -24.06 -21.68
N ILE A 119 -14.10 -23.13 -22.63
CA ILE A 119 -12.87 -22.85 -23.37
C ILE A 119 -12.82 -21.33 -23.63
N VAL A 120 -11.74 -20.68 -23.19
CA VAL A 120 -11.45 -19.27 -23.53
C VAL A 120 -10.48 -19.24 -24.71
N GLU A 121 -11.00 -19.00 -25.93
CA GLU A 121 -10.21 -19.11 -27.17
C GLU A 121 -8.98 -18.19 -27.19
N GLN A 122 -9.08 -17.01 -26.59
CA GLN A 122 -7.98 -16.05 -26.49
C GLN A 122 -6.77 -16.61 -25.73
N ASN A 123 -7.03 -17.47 -24.74
CA ASN A 123 -6.00 -18.13 -23.94
C ASN A 123 -5.36 -19.32 -24.66
N ILE A 124 -5.89 -19.75 -25.82
CA ILE A 124 -5.29 -20.82 -26.63
C ILE A 124 -4.00 -20.27 -27.27
N PRO A 125 -2.81 -20.86 -26.98
CA PRO A 125 -1.57 -20.47 -27.61
C PRO A 125 -1.63 -20.62 -29.14
N GLU A 126 -0.98 -19.72 -29.88
CA GLU A 126 -1.03 -19.67 -31.35
C GLU A 126 -0.74 -21.01 -32.03
N LYS A 127 0.23 -21.77 -31.51
CA LYS A 127 0.61 -23.09 -32.04
C LYS A 127 -0.52 -24.14 -32.03
N PHE A 128 -1.61 -23.90 -31.30
CA PHE A 128 -2.77 -24.79 -31.20
C PHE A 128 -4.03 -24.21 -31.87
N ARG A 129 -3.98 -22.98 -32.38
CA ARG A 129 -5.10 -22.40 -33.14
C ARG A 129 -5.13 -23.02 -34.54
N ARG A 130 -6.29 -23.50 -34.98
CA ARG A 130 -6.50 -23.95 -36.37
C ARG A 130 -6.97 -22.74 -37.18
N ASN A 131 -6.16 -22.32 -38.15
CA ASN A 131 -6.53 -21.28 -39.12
C ASN A 131 -7.69 -21.72 -40.00
#